data_AF-A0A9W7FIL5-F1
#
_entry.id   AF-A0A9W7FIL5-F1
#
_cell.length_a   1.000
_cell.length_b   1.000
_cell.length_c   1.000
_cell.angle_alpha   90.00
_cell.angle_beta   90.00
_cell.angle_gamma   90.00
#
_symmetry.space_group_name_H-M   'P 1'
#
loop_
_entity.id
_entity.type
_entity.pdbx_description
1 polymer ?
#
loop_
_entity_poly.entity_id
_entity_poly.type
_entity_poly.pdbx_seq_one_letter_code
_entity_poly.pdbx_strand_id
1 'polypeptide(L)'
;MTDFLVWKYLSEDTVAKLADAFEPENCKALLASSLDLPNSPSNDLLLNFYFYAYAFCKDNGLPPNKVSTFFSILKEVVTYDTSTPYSPHYPLSKSFTLFESLLFKHSISRPPHSTLIFSRSDVKKILDFVSDQYYRLWRVFKVACGGERVILRLEQVGSCGVEGSGYFTGKPRGLERAEEGDVVVTFPEPEPEPEEEEEEEGGEGGEEEEVVEE
;
A
#
# COMPACT_ATOMS: atom_id res chain seq x y z
N MET A 1 17.99 -6.21 27.84
CA MET A 1 18.37 -7.48 27.21
C MET A 1 18.06 -7.31 25.73
N THR A 2 19.04 -7.47 24.84
CA THR A 2 18.82 -7.22 23.41
C THR A 2 18.14 -8.43 22.80
N ASP A 3 16.92 -8.24 22.31
CA ASP A 3 16.20 -9.27 21.57
C ASP A 3 16.84 -9.40 20.18
N PHE A 4 17.81 -10.33 20.07
CA PHE A 4 18.39 -10.68 18.79
C PHE A 4 17.32 -11.40 17.96
N LEU A 5 16.77 -10.69 16.97
CA LEU A 5 15.73 -11.21 16.07
C LEU A 5 16.27 -12.25 15.05
N VAL A 6 17.56 -12.58 15.12
CA VAL A 6 18.17 -13.63 14.29
C VAL A 6 17.61 -14.99 14.71
N TRP A 7 17.11 -15.77 13.76
CA TRP A 7 16.57 -17.12 13.98
C TRP A 7 15.37 -17.19 14.94
N LYS A 8 14.71 -16.07 15.25
CA LYS A 8 13.58 -16.02 16.18
C LYS A 8 12.35 -16.76 15.65
N TYR A 9 12.00 -16.53 14.39
CA TYR A 9 10.81 -17.13 13.77
C TYR A 9 11.14 -18.10 12.65
N LEU A 10 12.17 -17.79 11.87
CA LEU A 10 12.59 -18.61 10.73
C LEU A 10 13.91 -19.27 11.11
N SER A 11 13.96 -20.61 11.21
CA SER A 11 15.18 -21.37 11.53
C SER A 11 16.08 -21.55 10.31
N GLU A 12 17.35 -21.86 10.54
CA GLU A 12 18.32 -22.09 9.46
C GLU A 12 17.87 -23.21 8.51
N ASP A 13 17.38 -24.32 9.06
CA ASP A 13 16.86 -25.44 8.28
C ASP A 13 15.66 -25.02 7.41
N THR A 14 14.78 -24.14 7.91
CA THR A 14 13.63 -23.67 7.12
C THR A 14 14.07 -22.76 5.98
N VAL A 15 15.08 -21.91 6.18
CA VAL A 15 15.64 -21.06 5.11
C VAL A 15 16.33 -21.90 4.04
N ALA A 16 17.05 -22.95 4.45
CA ALA A 16 17.66 -23.89 3.51
C ALA A 16 16.59 -24.61 2.67
N LYS A 17 15.54 -25.14 3.31
CA LYS A 17 14.40 -25.76 2.61
C LYS A 17 13.69 -24.79 1.67
N LEU A 18 13.58 -23.52 2.03
CA LEU A 18 13.02 -22.48 1.16
C LEU A 18 13.90 -22.23 -0.07
N ALA A 19 15.23 -22.28 0.08
CA ALA A 19 16.15 -22.14 -1.04
C ALA A 19 16.04 -23.29 -2.04
N ASP A 20 15.78 -24.51 -1.56
CA ASP A 20 15.59 -25.71 -2.39
C ASP A 20 14.19 -25.78 -3.04
N ALA A 21 13.21 -25.08 -2.47
CA ALA A 21 11.85 -25.07 -2.98
C ALA A 21 11.73 -24.23 -4.27
N PHE A 22 11.40 -24.87 -5.39
CA PHE A 22 11.14 -24.22 -6.67
C PHE A 22 9.67 -23.83 -6.87
N GLU A 23 8.75 -24.56 -6.24
CA GLU A 23 7.31 -24.40 -6.46
C GLU A 23 6.71 -23.35 -5.51
N PRO A 24 5.97 -22.35 -6.03
CA PRO A 24 5.49 -21.22 -5.22
C PRO A 24 4.54 -21.66 -4.10
N GLU A 25 3.72 -22.68 -4.33
CA GLU A 25 2.78 -23.21 -3.33
C GLU A 25 3.51 -23.90 -2.17
N ASN A 26 4.62 -24.60 -2.45
CA ASN A 26 5.44 -25.20 -1.41
C ASN A 26 6.17 -24.14 -0.57
N CYS A 27 6.68 -23.08 -1.21
CA CYS A 27 7.27 -21.94 -0.50
C CYS A 27 6.26 -21.28 0.44
N LYS A 28 5.04 -21.03 -0.05
CA LYS A 28 3.95 -20.50 0.76
C LYS A 28 3.61 -21.42 1.93
N ALA A 29 3.47 -22.73 1.70
CA ALA A 29 3.18 -23.68 2.78
C ALA A 29 4.26 -23.68 3.88
N LEU A 30 5.54 -23.65 3.49
CA LEU A 30 6.66 -23.54 4.42
C LEU A 30 6.63 -22.23 5.21
N LEU A 31 6.39 -21.10 4.53
CA LEU A 31 6.26 -19.80 5.18
C LEU A 31 5.08 -19.77 6.16
N ALA A 32 3.92 -20.31 5.77
CA ALA A 32 2.76 -20.40 6.64
C ALA A 32 3.04 -21.19 7.92
N SER A 33 3.75 -22.33 7.80
CA SER A 33 4.12 -23.18 8.94
C SER A 33 5.13 -22.52 9.87
N SER A 34 6.11 -21.78 9.34
CA SER A 34 7.14 -21.11 10.14
C SER A 34 6.66 -19.82 10.82
N LEU A 35 5.70 -19.13 10.21
CA LEU A 35 5.23 -17.83 10.69
C LEU A 35 3.97 -17.93 11.55
N ASP A 36 3.49 -19.14 11.87
CA ASP A 36 2.33 -19.38 12.75
C ASP A 36 1.14 -18.45 12.43
N LEU A 37 0.76 -18.36 11.15
CA LEU A 37 -0.28 -17.43 10.71
C LEU A 37 -1.68 -17.93 11.14
N PRO A 38 -2.54 -17.07 11.71
CA PRO A 38 -3.83 -17.48 12.28
C PRO A 38 -4.86 -17.80 11.20
N ASN A 39 -5.38 -19.03 11.09
CA ASN A 39 -6.22 -19.52 9.97
C ASN A 39 -7.47 -18.66 9.65
N SER A 40 -7.29 -17.57 8.90
CA SER A 40 -8.29 -16.57 8.54
C SER A 40 -8.10 -16.20 7.07
N PRO A 41 -9.14 -15.73 6.35
CA PRO A 41 -9.01 -15.34 4.94
C PRO A 41 -7.99 -14.21 4.74
N SER A 42 -7.74 -13.42 5.79
CA SER A 42 -6.73 -12.37 5.82
C SER A 42 -5.28 -12.91 5.74
N ASN A 43 -5.08 -14.21 5.96
CA ASN A 43 -3.79 -14.86 5.81
C ASN A 43 -3.32 -14.89 4.38
N ASP A 44 -4.20 -15.03 3.39
CA ASP A 44 -3.76 -15.15 2.00
C ASP A 44 -3.01 -13.89 1.56
N LEU A 45 -3.48 -12.73 2.01
CA LEU A 45 -2.81 -11.44 1.79
C LEU A 45 -1.45 -11.38 2.50
N LEU A 46 -1.39 -11.79 3.77
CA LEU A 46 -0.14 -11.85 4.53
C LEU A 46 0.86 -12.83 3.92
N LEU A 47 0.39 -14.01 3.51
CA LEU A 47 1.18 -15.06 2.91
C LEU A 47 1.77 -14.62 1.58
N ASN A 48 0.97 -13.97 0.75
CA ASN A 48 1.45 -13.35 -0.48
C ASN A 48 2.51 -12.29 -0.20
N PHE A 49 2.32 -11.45 0.83
CA PHE A 49 3.32 -10.47 1.24
C PHE A 49 4.64 -11.13 1.66
N TYR A 50 4.60 -12.17 2.49
CA TYR A 50 5.79 -12.91 2.89
C TYR A 50 6.46 -13.64 1.71
N PHE A 51 5.67 -14.14 0.76
CA PHE A 51 6.19 -14.73 -0.47
C PHE A 51 6.95 -13.69 -1.32
N TYR A 52 6.40 -12.49 -1.51
CA TYR A 52 7.10 -11.41 -2.22
C TYR A 52 8.32 -10.91 -1.45
N ALA A 53 8.29 -10.89 -0.12
CA ALA A 53 9.44 -10.59 0.72
C ALA A 53 10.56 -11.63 0.53
N TYR A 54 10.21 -12.91 0.35
CA TYR A 54 11.16 -13.97 0.05
C TYR A 54 11.75 -13.81 -1.36
N ALA A 55 10.90 -13.51 -2.36
CA ALA A 55 11.36 -13.24 -3.72
C ALA A 55 12.36 -12.08 -3.74
N PHE A 56 12.07 -10.98 -3.05
CA PHE A 56 13.00 -9.85 -2.88
C PHE A 56 14.34 -10.28 -2.27
N CYS A 57 14.32 -11.17 -1.27
CA CYS A 57 15.54 -11.69 -0.65
C CYS A 57 16.38 -12.52 -1.63
N LYS A 58 15.72 -13.31 -2.48
CA LYS A 58 16.34 -14.13 -3.53
C LYS A 58 16.95 -13.25 -4.62
N ASP A 59 16.20 -12.25 -5.10
CA ASP A 59 16.65 -11.31 -6.12
C ASP A 59 17.87 -10.48 -5.69
N ASN A 60 17.96 -10.17 -4.40
CA ASN A 60 19.09 -9.44 -3.83
C ASN A 60 20.24 -10.34 -3.33
N GLY A 61 20.11 -11.66 -3.45
CA GLY A 61 21.13 -12.62 -3.02
C GLY A 61 21.47 -12.51 -1.52
N LEU A 62 20.47 -12.26 -0.67
CA LEU A 62 20.71 -12.07 0.76
C LEU A 62 21.12 -13.40 1.43
N PRO A 63 22.16 -13.40 2.30
CA PRO A 63 22.56 -14.58 3.06
C PRO A 63 21.46 -14.97 4.06
N PRO A 64 21.40 -16.25 4.47
CA PRO A 64 20.29 -16.79 5.26
C PRO A 64 20.11 -16.07 6.61
N ASN A 65 21.21 -15.63 7.23
CA ASN A 65 21.18 -14.82 8.46
C ASN A 65 20.38 -13.51 8.27
N LYS A 66 20.59 -12.82 7.13
CA LYS A 66 19.89 -11.57 6.80
C LYS A 66 18.43 -11.82 6.45
N VAL A 67 18.14 -12.94 5.78
CA VAL A 67 16.77 -13.35 5.46
C VAL A 67 16.00 -13.59 6.75
N SER A 68 16.53 -14.42 7.65
CA SER A 68 15.88 -14.69 8.94
C SER A 68 15.60 -13.42 9.73
N THR A 69 16.57 -12.50 9.85
CA THR A 69 16.36 -11.24 10.56
C THR A 69 15.33 -10.34 9.88
N PHE A 70 15.35 -10.27 8.55
CA PHE A 70 14.39 -9.46 7.80
C PHE A 70 12.95 -9.95 8.02
N PHE A 71 12.73 -11.27 7.91
CA PHE A 71 11.42 -11.86 8.20
C PHE A 71 10.98 -11.64 9.64
N SER A 72 11.91 -11.72 10.61
CA SER A 72 11.59 -11.42 12.00
C SER A 72 11.17 -9.97 12.20
N ILE A 73 11.86 -9.00 11.58
CA ILE A 73 11.47 -7.58 11.64
C ILE A 73 10.07 -7.39 11.05
N LEU A 74 9.80 -7.96 9.86
CA LEU A 74 8.50 -7.87 9.22
C LEU A 74 7.39 -8.46 10.08
N LYS A 75 7.62 -9.65 10.66
CA LYS A 75 6.64 -10.30 11.53
C LYS A 75 6.34 -9.47 12.77
N GLU A 76 7.33 -8.87 13.42
CA GLU A 76 7.12 -7.96 14.56
C GLU A 76 6.25 -6.76 14.18
N VAL A 77 6.55 -6.11 13.03
CA VAL A 77 5.77 -4.97 12.54
C VAL A 77 4.33 -5.37 12.23
N VAL A 78 4.13 -6.46 11.48
CA VAL A 78 2.80 -6.98 11.12
C VAL A 78 2.02 -7.39 12.37
N THR A 79 2.68 -8.03 13.34
CA THR A 79 2.04 -8.45 14.59
C THR A 79 1.64 -7.24 15.43
N TYR A 80 2.50 -6.22 15.50
CA TYR A 80 2.19 -4.96 16.17
C TYR A 80 1.02 -4.23 15.50
N ASP A 81 1.01 -4.16 14.17
CA ASP A 81 -0.09 -3.57 13.41
C ASP A 81 -1.38 -4.37 13.55
N THR A 82 -1.32 -5.70 13.59
CA THR A 82 -2.52 -6.55 13.70
C THR A 82 -3.11 -6.55 15.11
N SER A 83 -2.26 -6.52 16.14
CA SER A 83 -2.69 -6.49 17.54
C SER A 83 -3.30 -5.15 17.96
N THR A 84 -2.91 -4.05 17.28
CA THR A 84 -3.44 -2.74 17.60
C THR A 84 -4.82 -2.53 16.95
N PRO A 85 -5.88 -2.22 17.73
CA PRO A 85 -7.21 -2.01 17.17
C PRO A 85 -7.23 -0.85 16.16
N TYR A 86 -8.10 -0.96 15.16
CA TYR A 86 -8.28 0.12 14.18
C TYR A 86 -8.88 1.35 14.90
N SER A 87 -8.11 2.43 14.98
CA SER A 87 -8.57 3.73 15.44
C SER A 87 -8.34 4.75 14.33
N PRO A 88 -9.30 5.65 14.05
CA PRO A 88 -9.11 6.72 13.06
C PRO A 88 -7.93 7.63 13.39
N HIS A 89 -7.49 7.65 14.66
CA HIS A 89 -6.34 8.43 15.12
C HIS A 89 -5.04 7.63 15.20
N TYR A 90 -5.01 6.35 14.82
CA TYR A 90 -3.77 5.57 14.84
C TYR A 90 -2.91 5.90 13.62
N PRO A 91 -1.78 6.62 13.79
CA PRO A 91 -1.01 7.08 12.65
C PRO A 91 -0.06 5.98 12.17
N LEU A 92 0.05 5.86 10.84
CA LEU A 92 1.06 5.04 10.17
C LEU A 92 2.47 5.30 10.70
N SER A 93 2.74 6.54 11.11
CA SER A 93 4.01 6.97 11.68
C SER A 93 4.48 6.09 12.84
N LYS A 94 3.58 5.58 13.70
CA LYS A 94 3.96 4.72 14.83
C LYS A 94 4.50 3.36 14.37
N SER A 95 3.84 2.75 13.39
CA SER A 95 4.31 1.49 12.77
C SER A 95 5.66 1.71 12.08
N PHE A 96 5.79 2.80 11.33
CA PHE A 96 7.04 3.16 10.67
C PHE A 96 8.19 3.40 11.65
N THR A 97 7.98 4.15 12.75
CA THR A 97 9.00 4.36 13.78
C THR A 97 9.42 3.04 14.44
N LEU A 98 8.48 2.11 14.65
CA LEU A 98 8.81 0.78 15.16
C LEU A 98 9.72 0.03 14.18
N PHE A 99 9.33 -0.03 12.90
CA PHE A 99 10.13 -0.67 11.85
C PHE A 99 11.53 -0.05 11.74
N GLU A 100 11.61 1.28 11.71
CA GLU A 100 12.88 2.03 11.65
C GLU A 100 13.77 1.70 12.85
N SER A 101 13.19 1.66 14.06
CA SER A 101 13.94 1.31 15.28
C SER A 101 14.48 -0.12 15.25
N LEU A 102 13.72 -1.07 14.70
CA LEU A 102 14.15 -2.47 14.55
C LEU A 102 15.25 -2.59 13.48
N LEU A 103 15.07 -1.91 12.33
CA LEU A 103 16.04 -1.90 11.26
C LEU A 103 17.39 -1.31 11.73
N PHE A 104 17.38 -0.20 12.46
CA PHE A 104 18.60 0.41 12.99
C PHE A 104 19.33 -0.46 14.01
N LYS A 105 18.60 -1.20 14.86
CA LYS A 105 19.21 -2.16 15.80
C LYS A 105 20.03 -3.25 15.10
N HIS A 106 19.68 -3.60 13.86
CA HIS A 106 20.36 -4.63 13.06
C HIS A 106 21.27 -4.08 11.96
N SER A 107 21.43 -2.76 11.87
CA SER A 107 22.22 -2.09 10.83
C SER A 107 23.41 -1.31 11.37
N ILE A 108 23.48 -1.10 12.70
CA ILE A 108 24.55 -0.35 13.35
C ILE A 108 25.26 -1.28 14.34
N SER A 109 26.59 -1.27 14.32
CA SER A 109 27.39 -1.99 15.33
C SER A 109 27.58 -1.10 16.56
N ARG A 110 26.81 -1.33 17.63
CA ARG A 110 27.11 -0.82 18.98
C ARG A 110 26.77 -1.90 20.02
N PRO A 111 27.70 -2.82 20.31
CA PRO A 111 27.54 -3.75 21.43
C PRO A 111 27.37 -2.95 22.74
N PRO A 112 26.47 -3.32 23.68
CA PRO A 112 25.58 -4.50 23.72
C PRO A 112 24.19 -4.31 23.06
N HIS A 113 23.91 -3.13 22.50
CA HIS A 113 22.56 -2.70 22.10
C HIS A 113 22.16 -3.03 20.64
N SER A 114 23.13 -3.18 19.74
CA SER A 114 22.88 -3.34 18.31
C SER A 114 23.97 -4.16 17.62
N THR A 115 23.58 -4.88 16.56
CA THR A 115 24.46 -5.72 15.75
C THR A 115 24.46 -5.29 14.31
N LEU A 116 25.60 -5.43 13.64
CA LEU A 116 25.74 -5.13 12.22
C LEU A 116 25.45 -6.38 11.39
N ILE A 117 24.18 -6.59 11.05
CA ILE A 117 23.72 -7.70 10.21
C ILE A 117 23.47 -7.20 8.79
N PHE A 118 22.84 -6.03 8.66
CA PHE A 118 22.60 -5.38 7.39
C PHE A 118 23.70 -4.38 7.05
N SER A 119 24.12 -4.38 5.79
CA SER A 119 24.99 -3.34 5.27
C SER A 119 24.18 -2.10 4.86
N ARG A 120 24.82 -0.95 4.72
CA ARG A 120 24.13 0.30 4.33
C ARG A 120 23.39 0.18 2.99
N SER A 121 23.90 -0.61 2.05
CA SER A 121 23.23 -0.88 0.77
C SER A 121 21.97 -1.73 0.96
N ASP A 122 22.01 -2.73 1.84
CA ASP A 122 20.87 -3.60 2.10
C ASP A 122 19.73 -2.82 2.78
N VAL A 123 20.08 -1.93 3.71
CA VAL A 123 19.11 -1.09 4.43
C VAL A 123 18.27 -0.25 3.48
N LYS A 124 18.90 0.37 2.47
CA LYS A 124 18.18 1.16 1.47
C LYS A 124 17.19 0.30 0.69
N LYS A 125 17.65 -0.83 0.16
CA LYS A 125 16.83 -1.78 -0.60
C LYS A 125 15.65 -2.30 0.21
N ILE A 126 15.89 -2.62 1.48
CA ILE A 126 14.85 -3.08 2.41
C ILE A 126 13.82 -1.97 2.66
N LEU A 127 14.27 -0.74 2.91
CA LEU A 127 13.39 0.42 3.11
C LEU A 127 12.50 0.67 1.89
N ASP A 128 13.09 0.66 0.69
CA ASP A 128 12.35 0.87 -0.57
C ASP A 128 11.31 -0.24 -0.76
N PHE A 129 11.71 -1.51 -0.60
CA PHE A 129 10.80 -2.66 -0.73
C PHE A 129 9.64 -2.60 0.26
N VAL A 130 9.90 -2.35 1.55
CA VAL A 130 8.85 -2.31 2.59
C VAL A 130 7.94 -1.11 2.39
N SER A 131 8.47 0.03 1.99
CA SER A 131 7.66 1.22 1.68
C SER A 131 6.68 0.94 0.54
N ASP A 132 7.16 0.32 -0.54
CA ASP A 132 6.37 0.07 -1.74
C ASP A 132 5.34 -1.06 -1.56
N GLN A 133 5.73 -2.16 -0.91
CA GLN A 133 4.88 -3.35 -0.80
C GLN A 133 4.01 -3.35 0.45
N TYR A 134 4.58 -2.95 1.60
CA TYR A 134 3.86 -3.00 2.87
C TYR A 134 3.13 -1.69 3.16
N TYR A 135 3.86 -0.58 3.23
CA TYR A 135 3.28 0.68 3.72
C TYR A 135 2.27 1.30 2.74
N ARG A 136 2.45 1.10 1.43
CA ARG A 136 1.43 1.43 0.42
C ARG A 136 0.09 0.72 0.67
N LEU A 137 0.16 -0.53 1.12
CA LEU A 137 -1.00 -1.40 1.38
C LEU A 137 -1.38 -1.48 2.87
N TRP A 138 -0.74 -0.69 3.74
CA TRP A 138 -0.91 -0.79 5.19
C TRP A 138 -2.37 -0.70 5.62
N ARG A 139 -3.17 0.19 4.99
CA ARG A 139 -4.61 0.30 5.28
C ARG A 139 -5.37 -0.99 4.98
N VAL A 140 -5.02 -1.67 3.89
CA VAL A 140 -5.63 -2.95 3.50
C VAL A 140 -5.27 -4.02 4.51
N PHE A 141 -3.99 -4.13 4.89
CA PHE A 141 -3.55 -5.06 5.94
C PHE A 141 -4.26 -4.79 7.27
N LYS A 142 -4.35 -3.53 7.68
CA LYS A 142 -5.07 -3.15 8.91
C LYS A 142 -6.55 -3.51 8.87
N VAL A 143 -7.22 -3.37 7.72
CA VAL A 143 -8.66 -3.69 7.61
C VAL A 143 -8.92 -5.19 7.43
N ALA A 144 -7.99 -5.91 6.79
CA ALA A 144 -8.08 -7.35 6.61
C ALA A 144 -7.73 -8.08 7.91
N CYS A 145 -6.60 -7.73 8.53
CA CYS A 145 -6.08 -8.43 9.70
C CYS A 145 -6.54 -7.81 11.03
N GLY A 146 -6.85 -6.51 11.06
CA GLY A 146 -7.34 -5.83 12.27
C GLY A 146 -8.68 -6.39 12.68
N GLY A 147 -8.72 -6.96 13.88
CA GLY A 147 -9.90 -7.61 14.46
C GLY A 147 -11.11 -6.67 14.63
N GLU A 148 -12.24 -7.31 14.98
CA GLU A 148 -13.58 -6.76 15.24
C GLU A 148 -13.89 -5.41 14.57
N ARG A 149 -14.50 -5.50 13.39
CA ARG A 149 -15.12 -4.34 12.74
C ARG A 149 -16.35 -3.94 13.54
N VAL A 150 -16.35 -2.73 14.08
CA VAL A 150 -17.58 -2.10 14.57
C VAL A 150 -18.37 -1.63 13.37
N ILE A 151 -19.24 -2.49 12.85
CA ILE A 151 -20.19 -2.13 11.79
C ILE A 151 -21.37 -1.44 12.48
N LEU A 152 -21.49 -0.13 12.30
CA LEU A 152 -22.68 0.60 12.70
C LEU A 152 -23.81 0.24 11.74
N ARG A 153 -24.72 -0.63 12.20
CA ARG A 153 -25.97 -0.93 11.50
C ARG A 153 -27.01 0.10 11.94
N LEU A 154 -27.37 1.01 11.03
CA LEU A 154 -28.51 1.89 11.22
C LEU A 154 -29.78 1.10 10.91
N GLU A 155 -30.54 0.76 11.94
CA GLU A 155 -31.90 0.25 11.76
C GLU A 155 -32.86 1.44 11.72
N GLN A 156 -33.45 1.67 10.55
CA GLN A 156 -34.52 2.65 10.42
C GLN A 156 -35.78 2.05 11.04
N VAL A 157 -36.06 2.42 12.29
CA VAL A 157 -37.36 2.17 12.91
C VAL A 157 -38.36 3.09 12.20
N GLY A 158 -39.26 2.51 11.41
CA GLY A 158 -40.37 3.25 10.82
C GLY A 158 -41.13 3.97 11.94
N SER A 159 -41.35 5.28 11.80
CA SER A 159 -42.17 6.02 12.74
C SER A 159 -43.55 5.36 12.80
N CYS A 160 -43.88 4.79 13.96
CA CYS A 160 -45.24 4.41 14.27
C CYS A 160 -46.08 5.69 14.16
N GLY A 161 -46.98 5.76 13.17
CA GLY A 161 -47.98 6.82 13.07
C GLY A 161 -47.88 7.78 11.89
N VAL A 162 -47.39 7.37 10.72
CA VAL A 162 -47.79 8.06 9.47
C VAL A 162 -48.70 7.12 8.69
N GLU A 163 -50.00 7.27 8.92
CA GLU A 163 -51.00 6.71 8.01
C GLU A 163 -50.78 7.32 6.63
N GLY A 164 -50.38 6.47 5.68
CA GLY A 164 -50.51 6.66 4.23
C GLY A 164 -50.19 8.04 3.66
N SER A 165 -48.90 8.32 3.41
CA SER A 165 -48.51 9.24 2.33
C SER A 165 -47.88 8.41 1.22
N GLY A 166 -48.61 8.22 0.13
CA GLY A 166 -48.38 7.24 -0.94
C GLY A 166 -47.20 7.54 -1.88
N TYR A 167 -46.05 7.93 -1.36
CA TYR A 167 -44.89 8.30 -2.18
C TYR A 167 -43.62 7.52 -1.87
N PHE A 168 -43.68 6.28 -1.40
CA PHE A 168 -42.48 5.42 -1.40
C PHE A 168 -42.86 3.94 -1.50
N THR A 169 -43.28 3.52 -2.68
CA THR A 169 -43.27 2.11 -3.08
C THR A 169 -42.36 1.92 -4.29
N GLY A 170 -41.08 2.27 -4.11
CA GLY A 170 -40.05 1.86 -5.05
C GLY A 170 -39.77 0.37 -4.87
N LYS A 171 -40.45 -0.50 -5.65
CA LYS A 171 -39.93 -1.86 -5.89
C LYS A 171 -38.51 -1.73 -6.46
N PRO A 172 -37.54 -2.56 -6.05
CA PRO A 172 -36.25 -2.60 -6.72
C PRO A 172 -36.50 -2.95 -8.19
N ARG A 173 -36.10 -2.05 -9.10
CA ARG A 173 -36.24 -2.24 -10.54
C ARG A 173 -35.27 -3.37 -10.91
N GLY A 174 -35.82 -4.51 -11.28
CA GLY A 174 -35.05 -5.65 -11.78
C GLY A 174 -34.13 -5.19 -12.91
N LEU A 175 -32.87 -5.60 -12.83
CA LEU A 175 -31.88 -5.42 -13.87
C LEU A 175 -32.22 -6.37 -15.03
N GLU A 176 -33.11 -5.94 -15.93
CA GLU A 176 -33.24 -6.57 -17.24
C GLU A 176 -32.41 -5.79 -18.25
N ARG A 177 -31.54 -6.55 -18.92
CA ARG A 177 -30.54 -6.14 -19.90
C ARG A 177 -31.21 -5.33 -21.01
N ALA A 178 -30.87 -4.04 -21.11
CA ALA A 178 -31.31 -3.21 -22.21
C ALA A 178 -30.69 -3.71 -23.53
N GLU A 179 -31.55 -3.97 -24.51
CA GLU A 179 -31.16 -4.23 -25.90
C GLU A 179 -30.60 -2.93 -26.51
N GLU A 180 -29.53 -3.06 -27.30
CA GLU A 180 -28.87 -1.96 -28.01
C GLU A 180 -29.87 -1.20 -28.89
N GLY A 181 -30.17 0.03 -28.51
CA GLY A 181 -30.80 1.02 -29.37
C GLY A 181 -29.97 2.29 -29.33
N ASP A 182 -29.39 2.65 -30.48
CA ASP A 182 -28.54 3.84 -30.67
C ASP A 182 -29.27 5.10 -30.18
N VAL A 183 -28.80 5.65 -29.06
CA VAL A 183 -29.15 7.01 -28.64
C VAL A 183 -28.08 7.94 -29.21
N VAL A 184 -28.41 8.59 -30.33
CA VAL A 184 -27.62 9.71 -30.86
C VAL A 184 -27.66 10.82 -29.82
N VAL A 185 -26.53 11.02 -29.15
CA VAL A 185 -26.32 12.15 -28.23
C VAL A 185 -26.06 13.39 -29.08
N THR A 186 -27.07 14.24 -29.26
CA THR A 186 -26.86 15.58 -29.82
C THR A 186 -26.25 16.47 -28.75
N PHE A 187 -24.98 16.81 -28.93
CA PHE A 187 -24.30 17.83 -28.14
C PHE A 187 -24.82 19.22 -28.55
N PRO A 188 -25.23 20.09 -27.61
CA PRO A 188 -25.54 21.47 -27.93
C PRO A 188 -24.26 22.21 -28.36
N GLU A 189 -24.39 22.96 -29.45
CA GLU A 189 -23.31 23.72 -30.08
C GLU A 189 -22.83 24.84 -29.16
N PRO A 190 -21.50 25.04 -29.00
CA PRO A 190 -20.94 26.05 -28.10
C PRO A 190 -21.19 27.47 -28.64
N GLU A 191 -21.53 28.40 -27.74
CA GLU A 191 -21.70 29.82 -28.05
C GLU A 191 -20.36 30.44 -28.52
N PRO A 192 -20.40 31.37 -29.49
CA PRO A 192 -19.19 31.97 -30.05
C PRO A 192 -18.48 32.88 -29.05
N GLU A 193 -17.15 32.74 -28.98
CA GLU A 193 -16.26 33.62 -28.22
C GLU A 193 -16.23 35.04 -28.83
N PRO A 194 -16.08 36.10 -28.00
CA PRO A 194 -15.99 37.46 -28.50
C PRO A 194 -14.70 37.69 -29.29
N GLU A 195 -14.83 38.34 -30.44
CA GLU A 195 -13.77 38.72 -31.38
C GLU A 195 -12.73 39.62 -30.68
N GLU A 196 -11.45 39.24 -30.79
CA GLU A 196 -10.32 40.09 -30.45
C GLU A 196 -10.25 41.24 -31.46
N GLU A 197 -10.33 42.49 -30.99
CA GLU A 197 -10.13 43.68 -31.83
C GLU A 197 -8.66 43.71 -32.30
N GLU A 198 -8.47 43.55 -33.62
CA GLU A 198 -7.18 43.69 -34.29
C GLU A 198 -6.68 45.14 -34.14
N GLU A 199 -5.52 45.33 -33.50
CA GLU A 199 -4.79 46.60 -33.57
C GLU A 199 -4.26 46.78 -35.01
N GLU A 200 -4.78 47.79 -35.72
CA GLU A 200 -4.33 48.18 -37.05
C GLU A 200 -2.84 48.56 -37.06
N GLU A 201 -2.03 47.79 -37.79
CA GLU A 201 -0.78 48.28 -38.37
C GLU A 201 -1.10 49.26 -39.52
N GLY A 202 -1.12 50.55 -39.20
CA GLY A 202 -0.99 51.63 -40.17
C GLY A 202 0.46 52.13 -40.20
N GLY A 203 1.25 51.69 -41.18
CA GLY A 203 2.57 52.25 -41.47
C GLY A 203 2.50 53.49 -42.35
N GLU A 204 3.38 54.46 -42.13
CA GLU A 204 3.95 55.40 -43.12
C GLU A 204 5.08 56.22 -42.45
N GLY A 205 6.34 55.95 -42.75
CA GLY A 205 7.20 56.81 -43.61
C GLY A 205 8.56 56.95 -42.91
N GLY A 206 9.68 56.50 -43.48
CA GLY A 206 10.60 57.34 -44.29
C GLY A 206 11.28 58.39 -43.40
N GLU A 207 12.57 58.36 -43.07
CA GLU A 207 13.80 58.58 -43.85
C GLU A 207 14.85 58.88 -42.74
N GLU A 208 16.06 58.31 -42.64
CA GLU A 208 17.31 58.63 -43.35
C GLU A 208 18.44 58.65 -42.28
N GLU A 209 19.63 58.13 -42.65
CA GLU A 209 20.99 58.54 -42.21
C GLU A 209 21.35 58.44 -40.70
N GLU A 210 22.58 58.22 -40.21
CA GLU A 210 23.97 58.07 -40.66
C GLU A 210 24.70 57.49 -39.40
N VAL A 211 25.51 56.43 -39.45
CA VAL A 211 27.00 56.42 -39.49
C VAL A 211 27.73 56.60 -38.13
N VAL A 212 28.80 55.78 -37.97
CA VAL A 212 29.97 55.80 -37.02
C VAL A 212 29.76 55.15 -35.63
N GLU A 213 30.32 53.95 -35.36
CA GLU A 213 31.67 53.65 -34.76
C GLU A 213 31.96 54.48 -33.49
N GLU A 214 32.41 53.99 -32.33
CA GLU A 214 33.22 52.83 -31.89
C GLU A 214 32.75 52.31 -30.52
#